data_AF-A0A2G9U3U1-F1
#
_entry.id   AF-A0A2G9U3U1-F1
#
_cell.length_a   1.000
_cell.length_b   1.000
_cell.length_c   1.000
_cell.angle_alpha   90.00
_cell.angle_beta   90.00
_cell.angle_gamma   90.00
#
_symmetry.space_group_name_H-M   'P 1'
#
loop_
_entity.id
_entity.type
_entity.pdbx_description
1 polymer ?
#
loop_
_entity_poly.entity_id
_entity_poly.type
_entity_poly.pdbx_seq_one_letter_code
_entity_poly.pdbx_strand_id
1 'polypeptide(L)'
;MNLKVASLEEELRLWKDTAIAREKQLVDARLQRDLFAAQLTSKPSGEGDMKAQRELEQMRLRFECADAARKALNEKYNSVLEGYDETLAGSPLRSLNLNTSRKTDIACKTPAQLKKERRMTMFTPPRNQTCRKSRAFKPVLFDDNEEGDAMEGRCRLQQHIDEIRAEKFDLEDRLQELQNELEQLSVKLGRMNELESSKADLEARLSEEHIEHNSLKMALKQVEEIRLRIEQDLVQELNQMKERLAEDQKNAENMVKQERYAHEKTKEFLQLKTDEANQTSASLHRTLEDFREVVKQKDEMQRSLEQLQERNSKMKREFSEEIDKLKKRHADELQTAEIMVEREREAHEKTLELEVLRSAKAEGDRAITELAGHHNQKQKINYLEKVRSENYNLKNRIGELEAELKRYEAAYGKLKHLAKEPIRGPSTRSRSARGFHD
;
A
#
# COMPACT_ATOMS: atom_id res chain seq x y z
N MET A 1 21.67 -40.69 -3.23
CA MET A 1 21.13 -39.47 -3.88
C MET A 1 19.81 -39.01 -3.23
N ASN A 2 18.88 -39.90 -2.87
CA ASN A 2 17.59 -39.52 -2.28
C ASN A 2 17.67 -38.72 -0.96
N LEU A 3 18.63 -39.00 -0.08
CA LEU A 3 18.82 -38.20 1.16
C LEU A 3 19.18 -36.73 0.89
N LYS A 4 19.88 -36.45 -0.22
CA LYS A 4 20.32 -35.10 -0.57
C LYS A 4 19.19 -34.29 -1.21
N VAL A 5 18.29 -34.97 -1.93
CA VAL A 5 17.07 -34.36 -2.49
C VAL A 5 16.10 -34.01 -1.38
N ALA A 6 15.84 -34.93 -0.44
CA ALA A 6 14.97 -34.67 0.71
C ALA A 6 15.47 -33.50 1.57
N SER A 7 16.78 -33.42 1.82
CA SER A 7 17.39 -32.29 2.55
C SER A 7 17.21 -30.95 1.85
N LEU A 8 17.31 -30.91 0.51
CA LEU A 8 17.11 -29.68 -0.27
C LEU A 8 15.63 -29.26 -0.32
N GLU A 9 14.71 -30.23 -0.36
CA GLU A 9 13.27 -29.97 -0.30
C GLU A 9 12.85 -29.39 1.06
N GLU A 10 13.44 -29.88 2.15
CA GLU A 10 13.20 -29.37 3.49
C GLU A 10 13.79 -27.96 3.69
N GLU A 11 15.00 -27.70 3.19
CA GLU A 11 15.58 -26.36 3.16
C GLU A 11 14.74 -25.37 2.33
N LEU A 12 14.25 -25.79 1.17
CA LEU A 12 13.39 -24.97 0.31
C LEU A 12 12.06 -24.67 1.01
N ARG A 13 11.49 -25.64 1.73
CA ARG A 13 10.27 -25.44 2.52
C ARG A 13 10.49 -24.42 3.63
N LEU A 14 11.58 -24.56 4.38
CA LEU A 14 11.96 -23.64 5.46
C LEU A 14 12.13 -22.21 4.94
N TRP A 15 12.78 -22.04 3.79
CA TRP A 15 12.94 -20.74 3.13
C TRP A 15 11.61 -20.11 2.73
N LYS A 16 10.68 -20.90 2.18
CA LYS A 16 9.33 -20.42 1.83
C LYS A 16 8.56 -19.98 3.07
N ASP A 17 8.56 -20.77 4.13
CA ASP A 17 7.87 -20.45 5.38
C ASP A 17 8.46 -19.18 6.03
N THR A 18 9.78 -19.03 6.00
CA THR A 18 10.49 -17.84 6.52
C THR A 18 10.16 -16.60 5.70
N ALA A 19 10.12 -16.70 4.37
CA ALA A 19 9.76 -15.59 3.49
C ALA A 19 8.31 -15.15 3.72
N ILE A 20 7.38 -16.09 3.85
CA ILE A 20 5.97 -15.81 4.15
C ILE A 20 5.82 -15.14 5.52
N ALA A 21 6.54 -15.61 6.55
CA ALA A 21 6.51 -15.01 7.87
C ALA A 21 7.02 -13.56 7.87
N ARG A 22 8.10 -13.28 7.12
CA ARG A 22 8.64 -11.92 6.96
C ARG A 22 7.66 -10.99 6.25
N GLU A 23 7.00 -11.47 5.19
CA GLU A 23 6.01 -10.67 4.47
C GLU A 23 4.80 -10.35 5.35
N LYS A 24 4.32 -11.31 6.14
CA LYS A 24 3.26 -11.08 7.14
C LYS A 24 3.64 -9.97 8.14
N GLN A 25 4.86 -10.01 8.68
CA GLN A 25 5.33 -8.98 9.60
C GLN A 25 5.40 -7.59 8.95
N LEU A 26 5.80 -7.50 7.67
CA LEU A 26 5.84 -6.22 6.95
C LEU A 26 4.42 -5.67 6.70
N VAL A 27 3.47 -6.54 6.35
CA VAL A 27 2.06 -6.15 6.19
C VAL A 27 1.46 -5.69 7.52
N ASP A 28 1.70 -6.40 8.61
CA ASP A 28 1.22 -6.02 9.95
C ASP A 28 1.82 -4.68 10.40
N ALA A 29 3.12 -4.46 10.20
CA ALA A 29 3.77 -3.19 10.53
C ALA A 29 3.20 -2.02 9.69
N ARG A 30 2.89 -2.27 8.41
CA ARG A 30 2.27 -1.28 7.53
C ARG A 30 0.84 -0.95 7.98
N LEU A 31 0.05 -1.96 8.33
CA LEU A 31 -1.31 -1.78 8.88
C LEU A 31 -1.28 -0.99 10.18
N GLN A 32 -0.36 -1.29 11.11
CA GLN A 32 -0.21 -0.54 12.36
C GLN A 32 0.13 0.94 12.11
N ARG A 33 1.06 1.20 11.18
CA ARG A 33 1.43 2.57 10.80
C ARG A 33 0.24 3.32 10.20
N ASP A 34 -0.53 2.67 9.32
CA ASP A 34 -1.68 3.30 8.66
C ASP A 34 -2.83 3.53 9.67
N LEU A 35 -3.05 2.62 10.63
CA LEU A 35 -3.96 2.81 11.77
C LEU A 35 -3.56 4.01 12.63
N PHE A 36 -2.27 4.14 12.95
CA PHE A 36 -1.75 5.26 13.74
C PHE A 36 -1.89 6.59 12.98
N ALA A 37 -1.61 6.60 11.67
CA ALA A 37 -1.81 7.77 10.82
C ALA A 37 -3.29 8.19 10.72
N ALA A 38 -4.22 7.23 10.68
CA ALA A 38 -5.65 7.50 10.72
C ALA A 38 -6.08 8.12 12.06
N GLN A 39 -5.56 7.62 13.19
CA GLN A 39 -5.85 8.19 14.52
C GLN A 39 -5.32 9.62 14.70
N LEU A 40 -4.19 9.94 14.08
CA LEU A 40 -3.62 11.29 14.14
C LEU A 40 -4.36 12.29 13.23
N THR A 41 -4.97 11.82 12.14
CA THR A 41 -5.72 12.67 11.20
C THR A 41 -7.19 12.85 11.61
N SER A 42 -7.75 11.98 12.44
CA SER A 42 -9.08 12.16 13.05
C SER A 42 -9.02 13.05 14.29
N LYS A 43 -8.90 14.38 14.11
CA LYS A 43 -9.29 15.32 15.16
C LYS A 43 -10.83 15.39 15.21
N PRO A 44 -11.46 15.32 16.39
CA PRO A 44 -12.91 15.31 16.51
C PRO A 44 -13.47 16.71 16.16
N SER A 45 -13.86 16.87 14.91
CA SER A 45 -14.63 18.00 14.40
C SER A 45 -15.99 17.44 14.02
N GLY A 46 -17.01 17.78 14.81
CA GLY A 46 -18.29 17.07 14.96
C GLY A 46 -19.23 16.93 13.76
N GLU A 47 -18.77 17.16 12.53
CA GLU A 47 -19.55 16.88 11.31
C GLU A 47 -18.79 16.06 10.26
N GLY A 48 -17.46 15.94 10.38
CA GLY A 48 -16.62 15.12 9.48
C GLY A 48 -16.66 13.61 9.78
N ASP A 49 -17.02 13.23 11.01
CA ASP A 49 -17.00 11.83 11.48
C ASP A 49 -17.97 10.92 10.73
N MET A 50 -19.14 11.42 10.34
CA MET A 50 -20.15 10.60 9.65
C MET A 50 -19.76 10.22 8.22
N LYS A 51 -18.86 10.99 7.58
CA LYS A 51 -18.33 10.67 6.25
C LYS A 51 -17.16 9.70 6.35
N ALA A 52 -16.25 9.93 7.30
CA ALA A 52 -15.14 9.02 7.57
C ALA A 52 -15.62 7.63 8.02
N GLN A 53 -16.66 7.56 8.86
CA GLN A 53 -17.28 6.29 9.26
C GLN A 53 -17.92 5.56 8.08
N ARG A 54 -18.62 6.27 7.20
CA ARG A 54 -19.19 5.68 5.97
C ARG A 54 -18.11 5.15 5.02
N GLU A 55 -17.02 5.89 4.83
CA GLU A 55 -15.89 5.43 4.01
C GLU A 55 -15.19 4.21 4.63
N LEU A 56 -15.09 4.17 5.96
CA LEU A 56 -14.51 3.03 6.68
C LEU A 56 -15.41 1.78 6.62
N GLU A 57 -16.73 1.93 6.76
CA GLU A 57 -17.69 0.84 6.52
C GLU A 57 -17.62 0.34 5.06
N GLN A 58 -17.51 1.25 4.09
CA GLN A 58 -17.39 0.87 2.69
C GLN A 58 -16.09 0.11 2.41
N MET A 59 -14.98 0.47 3.06
CA MET A 59 -13.73 -0.29 2.97
C MET A 59 -13.83 -1.67 3.63
N ARG A 60 -14.50 -1.79 4.79
CA ARG A 60 -14.75 -3.10 5.43
C ARG A 60 -15.56 -4.02 4.53
N LEU A 61 -16.63 -3.53 3.93
CA LEU A 61 -17.45 -4.27 2.96
C LEU A 61 -16.64 -4.75 1.75
N ARG A 62 -15.76 -3.91 1.20
CA ARG A 62 -14.89 -4.30 0.09
C ARG A 62 -13.89 -5.40 0.49
N PHE A 63 -13.34 -5.30 1.69
CA PHE A 63 -12.41 -6.31 2.21
C PHE A 63 -13.11 -7.65 2.45
N GLU A 64 -14.31 -7.64 3.04
CA GLU A 64 -15.13 -8.85 3.25
C GLU A 64 -15.52 -9.52 1.93
N CYS A 65 -15.94 -8.73 0.92
CA CYS A 65 -16.19 -9.24 -0.42
C CYS A 65 -14.93 -9.86 -1.06
N ALA A 66 -13.77 -9.24 -0.89
CA ALA A 66 -12.51 -9.75 -1.43
C ALA A 66 -12.07 -11.06 -0.73
N ASP A 67 -12.22 -11.16 0.59
CA ASP A 67 -11.90 -12.39 1.33
C ASP A 67 -12.89 -13.52 1.00
N ALA A 68 -14.18 -13.21 0.80
CA ALA A 68 -15.17 -14.18 0.33
C ALA A 68 -14.84 -14.70 -1.08
N ALA A 69 -14.45 -13.81 -2.01
CA ALA A 69 -14.01 -14.20 -3.35
C ALA A 69 -12.75 -15.09 -3.31
N ARG A 70 -11.79 -14.76 -2.44
CA ARG A 70 -10.58 -15.57 -2.23
C ARG A 70 -10.91 -16.95 -1.68
N LYS A 71 -11.82 -17.05 -0.70
CA LYS A 71 -12.28 -18.33 -0.15
C LYS A 71 -12.97 -19.18 -1.22
N ALA A 72 -13.86 -18.60 -2.01
CA ALA A 72 -14.54 -19.32 -3.10
C ALA A 72 -13.55 -19.83 -4.17
N LEU A 73 -12.49 -19.06 -4.47
CA LEU A 73 -11.43 -19.50 -5.39
C LEU A 73 -10.61 -20.66 -4.81
N ASN A 74 -10.24 -20.58 -3.53
CA ASN A 74 -9.53 -21.66 -2.84
C ASN A 74 -10.39 -22.93 -2.76
N GLU A 75 -11.68 -22.80 -2.49
CA GLU A 75 -12.61 -23.92 -2.46
C GLU A 75 -12.70 -24.59 -3.83
N LYS A 76 -12.82 -23.81 -4.92
CA LYS A 76 -12.74 -24.35 -6.29
C LYS A 76 -11.41 -25.04 -6.59
N TYR A 77 -10.30 -24.45 -6.14
CA TYR A 77 -8.98 -25.02 -6.34
C TYR A 77 -8.82 -26.36 -5.61
N ASN A 78 -9.31 -26.43 -4.36
CA ASN A 78 -9.33 -27.66 -3.57
C ASN A 78 -10.25 -28.72 -4.19
N SER A 79 -11.45 -28.36 -4.67
CA SER A 79 -12.34 -29.30 -5.37
C SER A 79 -11.71 -29.85 -6.67
N VAL A 80 -10.93 -29.03 -7.38
CA VAL A 80 -10.18 -29.50 -8.56
C VAL A 80 -9.07 -30.46 -8.14
N LEU A 81 -8.33 -30.15 -7.08
CA LEU A 81 -7.28 -31.03 -6.55
C LEU A 81 -7.86 -32.37 -6.07
N GLU A 82 -8.95 -32.35 -5.31
CA GLU A 82 -9.64 -33.56 -4.83
C GLU A 82 -10.20 -34.39 -6.01
N GLY A 83 -10.76 -33.75 -7.03
CA GLY A 83 -11.20 -34.43 -8.26
C GLY A 83 -10.06 -35.02 -9.11
N TYR A 84 -8.86 -34.44 -9.05
CA TYR A 84 -7.67 -34.98 -9.70
C TYR A 84 -7.17 -36.27 -9.02
N ASP A 85 -7.29 -36.38 -7.69
CA ASP A 85 -6.90 -37.58 -6.95
C ASP A 85 -7.87 -38.76 -7.21
N GLU A 86 -9.18 -38.49 -7.34
CA GLU A 86 -10.16 -39.55 -7.66
C GLU A 86 -10.06 -40.04 -9.12
N THR A 87 -9.74 -39.15 -10.07
CA THR A 87 -9.58 -39.53 -11.50
C THR A 87 -8.24 -40.20 -11.80
N LEU A 88 -7.21 -39.98 -10.97
CA LEU A 88 -5.95 -40.71 -11.05
C LEU A 88 -6.00 -42.10 -10.39
N ALA A 89 -6.93 -42.34 -9.46
CA ALA A 89 -7.10 -43.65 -8.83
C ALA A 89 -7.67 -44.73 -9.78
N GLY A 90 -8.23 -44.35 -10.94
CA GLY A 90 -8.84 -45.27 -11.92
C GLY A 90 -8.12 -45.38 -13.28
N SER A 91 -7.07 -44.61 -13.53
CA SER A 91 -6.39 -44.62 -14.84
C SER A 91 -5.18 -45.57 -14.86
N PRO A 92 -5.15 -46.60 -15.73
CA PRO A 92 -4.08 -47.60 -15.79
C PRO A 92 -2.82 -47.08 -16.53
N LEU A 93 -2.45 -45.83 -16.29
CA LEU A 93 -1.27 -45.22 -16.90
C LEU A 93 -0.34 -44.63 -15.84
N ARG A 94 0.74 -45.38 -15.62
CA ARG A 94 2.09 -44.93 -15.21
C ARG A 94 2.36 -44.84 -13.70
N SER A 95 2.71 -45.99 -13.12
CA SER A 95 3.91 -46.08 -12.29
C SER A 95 5.16 -45.98 -13.18
N LEU A 96 5.49 -44.77 -13.66
CA LEU A 96 6.81 -44.54 -14.26
C LEU A 96 7.83 -44.52 -13.13
N ASN A 97 8.45 -45.68 -12.93
CA ASN A 97 9.52 -45.93 -12.00
C ASN A 97 10.78 -45.17 -12.49
N LEU A 98 10.93 -43.90 -12.11
CA LEU A 98 12.08 -43.04 -12.41
C LEU A 98 13.30 -43.38 -11.52
N ASN A 99 13.68 -44.66 -11.45
CA ASN A 99 14.86 -45.16 -10.74
C ASN A 99 15.80 -45.94 -11.66
N THR A 100 16.08 -45.45 -12.87
CA THR A 100 17.19 -45.97 -13.70
C THR A 100 18.29 -44.94 -13.81
N SER A 101 19.17 -44.92 -12.80
CA SER A 101 20.48 -44.27 -12.92
C SER A 101 21.25 -44.91 -14.07
N ARG A 102 21.59 -44.11 -15.07
CA ARG A 102 22.59 -44.46 -16.09
C ARG A 102 23.93 -44.72 -15.40
N LYS A 103 24.37 -45.98 -15.38
CA LYS A 103 25.79 -46.33 -15.18
C LYS A 103 26.44 -46.44 -16.56
N THR A 104 27.20 -45.41 -16.90
CA THR A 104 28.31 -45.50 -17.83
C THR A 104 29.44 -46.27 -17.16
N ASP A 105 29.56 -47.57 -17.44
CA ASP A 105 30.77 -48.36 -17.17
C ASP A 105 31.20 -49.03 -18.49
N ILE A 106 31.77 -48.22 -19.38
CA ILE A 106 32.66 -48.71 -20.43
C ILE A 106 34.02 -48.90 -19.74
N ALA A 107 34.18 -50.03 -19.08
CA ALA A 107 35.45 -50.48 -18.53
C ALA A 107 35.90 -51.74 -19.26
N CYS A 108 36.88 -51.52 -20.15
CA CYS A 108 37.82 -52.45 -20.75
C CYS A 108 37.76 -53.91 -20.24
N LYS A 109 37.07 -54.78 -21.00
CA LYS A 109 37.31 -56.22 -20.92
C LYS A 109 38.65 -56.53 -21.59
N THR A 110 39.59 -57.07 -20.83
CA THR A 110 40.92 -57.46 -21.32
C THR A 110 40.86 -58.75 -22.16
N PRO A 111 41.79 -58.95 -23.12
CA PRO A 111 41.82 -60.14 -24.00
C PRO A 111 41.85 -61.50 -23.29
N ALA A 112 42.24 -61.53 -22.00
CA ALA A 112 42.26 -62.74 -21.18
C ALA A 112 40.86 -63.24 -20.78
N GLN A 113 39.84 -62.38 -20.71
CA GLN A 113 38.48 -62.76 -20.31
C GLN A 113 37.65 -63.35 -21.46
N LEU A 114 37.88 -62.89 -22.70
CA LEU A 114 37.27 -63.47 -23.91
C LEU A 114 37.76 -64.90 -24.23
N LYS A 115 38.89 -65.33 -23.64
CA LYS A 115 39.45 -66.69 -23.82
C LYS A 115 38.72 -67.77 -23.02
N LYS A 116 37.84 -67.40 -22.07
CA LYS A 116 37.09 -68.34 -21.23
C LYS A 116 35.69 -68.67 -21.80
N GLU A 117 35.14 -67.81 -22.64
CA GLU A 117 33.78 -67.96 -23.20
C GLU A 117 33.73 -68.77 -24.51
N ARG A 118 34.88 -69.04 -25.14
CA ARG A 118 35.01 -69.91 -26.33
C ARG A 118 35.19 -71.41 -26.02
N ARG A 119 35.02 -71.86 -24.77
CA ARG A 119 35.17 -73.29 -24.38
C ARG A 119 33.85 -74.04 -24.20
N MET A 120 32.76 -73.58 -24.82
CA MET A 120 31.43 -74.13 -24.59
C MET A 120 30.56 -74.13 -25.85
N THR A 121 31.12 -74.44 -27.02
CA THR A 121 30.31 -74.90 -28.16
C THR A 121 31.07 -76.01 -28.91
N MET A 122 30.46 -77.18 -28.82
CA MET A 122 30.86 -78.49 -29.31
C MET A 122 31.47 -78.50 -30.71
N PHE A 123 32.69 -79.03 -30.78
CA PHE A 123 33.35 -79.55 -31.97
C PHE A 123 33.01 -81.05 -32.06
N THR A 124 32.37 -81.48 -33.14
CA THR A 124 32.30 -82.89 -33.56
C THR A 124 32.46 -82.91 -35.08
N PRO A 125 33.49 -83.61 -35.60
CA PRO A 125 33.20 -84.79 -36.44
C PRO A 125 34.33 -85.87 -36.34
N PRO A 126 34.40 -86.88 -37.23
CA PRO A 126 33.61 -88.12 -37.30
C PRO A 126 34.52 -89.37 -37.17
N ARG A 127 34.00 -90.56 -36.82
CA ARG A 127 34.70 -91.84 -37.07
C ARG A 127 33.83 -93.05 -36.69
N ASN A 128 33.27 -93.72 -37.68
CA ASN A 128 32.86 -95.12 -37.56
C ASN A 128 33.51 -95.89 -38.73
N GLN A 129 34.71 -96.42 -38.45
CA GLN A 129 35.35 -97.51 -39.18
C GLN A 129 35.61 -98.63 -38.18
N THR A 130 34.89 -99.74 -38.32
CA THR A 130 35.20 -101.07 -37.78
C THR A 130 34.91 -102.03 -38.94
N CYS A 131 35.87 -102.47 -39.75
CA CYS A 131 37.02 -103.33 -39.47
C CYS A 131 36.63 -104.72 -38.92
N ARG A 132 36.85 -105.72 -39.79
CA ARG A 132 37.20 -107.15 -39.54
C ARG A 132 36.08 -108.17 -39.38
N LYS A 133 36.06 -109.14 -40.32
CA LYS A 133 36.19 -110.61 -40.19
C LYS A 133 35.74 -111.21 -41.55
N SER A 134 36.60 -111.65 -42.48
CA SER A 134 37.48 -112.83 -42.47
C SER A 134 36.73 -114.16 -42.20
N ARG A 135 36.40 -114.91 -43.26
CA ARG A 135 36.18 -116.38 -43.27
C ARG A 135 36.04 -116.86 -44.73
N ALA A 136 37.09 -117.27 -45.45
CA ALA A 136 37.72 -118.60 -45.43
C ALA A 136 36.71 -119.75 -45.59
N PHE A 137 36.54 -120.24 -46.82
CA PHE A 137 36.38 -121.66 -47.13
C PHE A 137 36.89 -121.93 -48.56
N LYS A 138 37.75 -122.94 -48.66
CA LYS A 138 38.36 -123.56 -49.83
C LYS A 138 38.18 -125.08 -49.62
N PRO A 139 38.60 -125.92 -50.57
CA PRO A 139 37.83 -126.74 -51.51
C PRO A 139 37.40 -128.12 -50.97
N VAL A 140 36.49 -128.82 -51.68
CA VAL A 140 36.21 -130.26 -51.47
C VAL A 140 36.43 -130.98 -52.80
N LEU A 141 37.48 -131.80 -52.80
CA LEU A 141 37.79 -132.85 -53.77
C LEU A 141 37.02 -134.12 -53.41
N PHE A 142 36.46 -134.81 -54.40
CA PHE A 142 36.19 -136.25 -54.34
C PHE A 142 36.61 -136.88 -55.68
N ASP A 143 37.49 -137.88 -55.54
CA ASP A 143 37.99 -138.80 -56.56
C ASP A 143 37.03 -140.00 -56.77
N ASP A 144 37.29 -140.71 -57.87
CA ASP A 144 37.00 -142.12 -58.18
C ASP A 144 35.56 -142.58 -58.49
N ASN A 145 35.30 -142.93 -59.76
CA ASN A 145 35.16 -144.35 -60.13
C ASN A 145 34.99 -144.59 -61.65
N GLU A 146 35.55 -145.72 -62.06
CA GLU A 146 35.91 -146.17 -63.40
C GLU A 146 34.75 -146.68 -64.28
N GLU A 147 35.15 -147.03 -65.52
CA GLU A 147 34.55 -147.98 -66.49
C GLU A 147 33.69 -147.42 -67.64
N GLY A 148 34.15 -147.74 -68.85
CA GLY A 148 33.25 -148.09 -69.95
C GLY A 148 33.64 -147.54 -71.32
N ASP A 149 34.55 -148.22 -72.01
CA ASP A 149 34.98 -148.01 -73.39
C ASP A 149 33.82 -147.80 -74.40
N ALA A 150 33.64 -146.54 -74.80
CA ALA A 150 33.05 -146.11 -76.08
C ALA A 150 33.42 -144.62 -76.33
N MET A 151 34.69 -144.27 -76.11
CA MET A 151 35.14 -142.95 -75.61
C MET A 151 36.00 -142.13 -76.60
N GLU A 152 35.87 -142.27 -77.92
CA GLU A 152 36.66 -141.45 -78.88
C GLU A 152 35.82 -140.40 -79.64
N GLY A 153 34.55 -140.70 -79.91
CA GLY A 153 33.56 -139.69 -80.32
C GLY A 153 33.05 -138.85 -79.14
N ARG A 154 32.93 -139.47 -77.96
CA ARG A 154 32.52 -138.78 -76.71
C ARG A 154 33.60 -137.87 -76.16
N CYS A 155 34.89 -138.14 -76.36
CA CYS A 155 35.96 -137.28 -75.85
C CYS A 155 36.06 -135.95 -76.62
N ARG A 156 35.87 -135.97 -77.95
CA ARG A 156 35.75 -134.72 -78.74
C ARG A 156 34.49 -133.93 -78.37
N LEU A 157 33.38 -134.63 -78.14
CA LEU A 157 32.15 -134.02 -77.65
C LEU A 157 32.28 -133.50 -76.22
N GLN A 158 32.97 -134.20 -75.32
CA GLN A 158 33.16 -133.82 -73.92
C GLN A 158 34.13 -132.66 -73.80
N GLN A 159 35.21 -132.65 -74.58
CA GLN A 159 36.12 -131.52 -74.69
C GLN A 159 35.39 -130.29 -75.24
N HIS A 160 34.55 -130.43 -76.26
CA HIS A 160 33.66 -129.35 -76.68
C HIS A 160 32.64 -128.95 -75.61
N ILE A 161 32.08 -129.89 -74.85
CA ILE A 161 31.18 -129.58 -73.73
C ILE A 161 31.91 -128.80 -72.63
N ASP A 162 33.17 -129.14 -72.34
CA ASP A 162 33.97 -128.49 -71.31
C ASP A 162 34.50 -127.13 -71.80
N GLU A 163 34.85 -126.99 -73.08
CA GLU A 163 35.10 -125.69 -73.74
C GLU A 163 33.85 -124.81 -73.70
N ILE A 164 32.68 -125.35 -74.07
CA ILE A 164 31.40 -124.63 -74.01
C ILE A 164 31.06 -124.25 -72.57
N ARG A 165 31.38 -125.10 -71.58
CA ARG A 165 31.17 -124.80 -70.16
C ARG A 165 32.14 -123.72 -69.67
N ALA A 166 33.41 -123.77 -70.05
CA ALA A 166 34.39 -122.76 -69.70
C ALA A 166 34.02 -121.41 -70.32
N GLU A 167 33.67 -121.38 -71.62
CA GLU A 167 33.15 -120.19 -72.29
C GLU A 167 31.87 -119.68 -71.62
N LYS A 168 30.96 -120.58 -71.22
CA LYS A 168 29.76 -120.19 -70.47
C LYS A 168 30.10 -119.54 -69.13
N PHE A 169 31.06 -120.07 -68.38
CA PHE A 169 31.52 -119.47 -67.12
C PHE A 169 32.19 -118.11 -67.36
N ASP A 170 33.08 -117.99 -68.34
CA ASP A 170 33.72 -116.72 -68.69
C ASP A 170 32.68 -115.67 -69.15
N LEU A 171 31.67 -116.10 -69.91
CA LEU A 171 30.54 -115.25 -70.31
C LEU A 171 29.64 -114.86 -69.12
N GLU A 172 29.42 -115.75 -68.16
CA GLU A 172 28.67 -115.48 -66.92
C GLU A 172 29.41 -114.47 -66.02
N ASP A 173 30.72 -114.65 -65.83
CA ASP A 173 31.56 -113.71 -65.08
C ASP A 173 31.56 -112.34 -65.76
N ARG A 174 31.70 -112.29 -67.09
CA ARG A 174 31.66 -111.03 -67.84
C ARG A 174 30.28 -110.38 -67.82
N LEU A 175 29.21 -111.17 -67.84
CA LEU A 175 27.85 -110.65 -67.64
C LEU A 175 27.68 -110.05 -66.24
N GLN A 176 28.24 -110.69 -65.21
CA GLN A 176 28.19 -110.19 -63.84
C GLN A 176 29.01 -108.90 -63.67
N GLU A 177 30.20 -108.82 -64.27
CA GLU A 177 31.00 -107.58 -64.31
C GLU A 177 30.23 -106.45 -64.98
N LEU A 178 29.65 -106.70 -66.17
CA LEU A 178 28.83 -105.73 -66.88
C LEU A 178 27.59 -105.32 -66.08
N GLN A 179 26.96 -106.24 -65.33
CA GLN A 179 25.86 -105.90 -64.43
C GLN A 179 26.31 -105.00 -63.27
N ASN A 180 27.43 -105.30 -62.64
CA ASN A 180 27.99 -104.48 -61.56
C ASN A 180 28.40 -103.08 -62.07
N GLU A 181 28.96 -102.99 -63.28
CA GLU A 181 29.26 -101.72 -63.94
C GLU A 181 27.98 -100.94 -64.26
N LEU A 182 26.95 -101.61 -64.78
CA LEU A 182 25.63 -101.01 -65.01
C LEU A 182 25.01 -100.48 -63.71
N GLU A 183 25.07 -101.24 -62.62
CA GLU A 183 24.57 -100.81 -61.30
C GLU A 183 25.38 -99.62 -60.76
N GLN A 184 26.71 -99.65 -60.88
CA GLN A 184 27.56 -98.55 -60.45
C GLN A 184 27.31 -97.28 -61.28
N LEU A 185 27.14 -97.40 -62.59
CA LEU A 185 26.78 -96.29 -63.47
C LEU A 185 25.38 -95.76 -63.14
N SER A 186 24.41 -96.63 -62.83
CA SER A 186 23.06 -96.24 -62.39
C SER A 186 23.10 -95.41 -61.10
N VAL A 187 23.86 -95.85 -60.08
CA VAL A 187 24.05 -95.09 -58.84
C VAL A 187 24.74 -93.75 -59.09
N LYS A 188 25.77 -93.71 -59.95
CA LYS A 188 26.45 -92.46 -60.34
C LYS A 188 25.49 -91.50 -61.04
N LEU A 189 24.65 -92.00 -61.94
CA LEU A 189 23.63 -91.22 -62.62
C LEU A 189 22.59 -90.67 -61.64
N GLY A 190 22.14 -91.49 -60.68
CA GLY A 190 21.25 -91.04 -59.60
C GLY A 190 21.84 -89.90 -58.76
N ARG A 191 23.12 -90.02 -58.37
CA ARG A 191 23.83 -88.94 -57.67
C ARG A 191 24.02 -87.69 -58.52
N MET A 192 24.25 -87.86 -59.83
CA MET A 192 24.28 -86.72 -60.75
C MET A 192 22.95 -85.99 -60.78
N ASN A 193 21.83 -86.72 -60.83
CA ASN A 193 20.48 -86.13 -60.79
C ASN A 193 20.21 -85.40 -59.46
N GLU A 194 20.64 -85.95 -58.32
CA GLU A 194 20.54 -85.29 -57.00
C GLU A 194 21.36 -84.00 -56.97
N LEU A 195 22.58 -84.01 -57.53
CA LEU A 195 23.43 -82.83 -57.63
C LEU A 195 22.85 -81.78 -58.58
N GLU A 196 22.26 -82.18 -59.70
CA GLU A 196 21.56 -81.27 -60.61
C GLU A 196 20.34 -80.63 -59.95
N SER A 197 19.54 -81.41 -59.20
CA SER A 197 18.43 -80.87 -58.41
C SER A 197 18.92 -79.89 -57.35
N SER A 198 19.96 -80.25 -56.59
CA SER A 198 20.54 -79.37 -55.58
C SER A 198 21.12 -78.10 -56.19
N LYS A 199 21.70 -78.17 -57.39
CA LYS A 199 22.18 -77.00 -58.12
C LYS A 199 21.02 -76.09 -58.51
N ALA A 200 19.95 -76.64 -59.06
CA ALA A 200 18.76 -75.88 -59.42
C ALA A 200 18.14 -75.16 -58.19
N ASP A 201 18.07 -75.85 -57.04
CA ASP A 201 17.58 -75.25 -55.79
C ASP A 201 18.48 -74.10 -55.30
N LEU A 202 19.80 -74.26 -55.39
CA LEU A 202 20.74 -73.20 -55.02
C LEU A 202 20.68 -72.01 -55.98
N GLU A 203 20.51 -72.24 -57.28
CA GLU A 203 20.32 -71.18 -58.27
C GLU A 203 19.01 -70.42 -58.03
N ALA A 204 17.93 -71.12 -57.68
CA ALA A 204 16.65 -70.50 -57.31
C ALA A 204 16.81 -69.61 -56.06
N ARG A 205 17.43 -70.11 -54.99
CA ARG A 205 17.70 -69.32 -53.76
C ARG A 205 18.60 -68.11 -54.02
N LEU A 206 19.63 -68.26 -54.84
CA LEU A 206 20.50 -67.14 -55.24
C LEU A 206 19.70 -66.07 -56.00
N SER A 207 18.77 -66.49 -56.85
CA SER A 207 17.89 -65.56 -57.58
C SER A 207 16.91 -64.83 -56.64
N GLU A 208 16.35 -65.52 -55.65
CA GLU A 208 15.48 -64.94 -54.61
C GLU A 208 16.24 -63.92 -53.76
N GLU A 209 17.44 -64.27 -53.26
CA GLU A 209 18.31 -63.35 -52.51
C GLU A 209 18.68 -62.11 -53.35
N HIS A 210 18.88 -62.27 -54.66
CA HIS A 210 19.16 -61.14 -55.55
C HIS A 210 17.97 -60.19 -55.69
N ILE A 211 16.75 -60.74 -55.79
CA ILE A 211 15.50 -59.96 -55.82
C ILE A 211 15.31 -59.22 -54.49
N GLU A 212 15.48 -59.91 -53.36
CA GLU A 212 15.37 -59.31 -52.02
C GLU A 212 16.41 -58.21 -51.81
N HIS A 213 17.67 -58.44 -52.19
CA HIS A 213 18.72 -57.43 -52.13
C HIS A 213 18.38 -56.19 -52.94
N ASN A 214 17.85 -56.36 -54.17
CA ASN A 214 17.44 -55.23 -55.00
C ASN A 214 16.24 -54.48 -54.41
N SER A 215 15.29 -55.19 -53.80
CA SER A 215 14.16 -54.60 -53.06
C SER A 215 14.64 -53.77 -51.85
N LEU A 216 15.51 -54.34 -51.02
CA LEU A 216 16.11 -53.64 -49.88
C LEU A 216 16.93 -52.43 -50.30
N LYS A 217 17.67 -52.52 -51.41
CA LYS A 217 18.42 -51.40 -51.98
C LYS A 217 17.50 -50.25 -52.39
N MET A 218 16.31 -50.54 -52.93
CA MET A 218 15.31 -49.52 -53.25
C MET A 218 14.69 -48.92 -51.98
N ALA A 219 14.37 -49.75 -50.98
CA ALA A 219 13.86 -49.28 -49.70
C ALA A 219 14.87 -48.36 -48.97
N LEU A 220 16.16 -48.71 -48.98
CA LEU A 220 17.23 -47.88 -48.42
C LEU A 220 17.28 -46.49 -49.07
N LYS A 221 17.19 -46.42 -50.40
CA LYS A 221 17.14 -45.14 -51.11
C LYS A 221 15.92 -44.29 -50.73
N GLN A 222 14.75 -44.92 -50.57
CA GLN A 222 13.54 -44.21 -50.13
C GLN A 222 13.69 -43.66 -48.70
N VAL A 223 14.29 -44.44 -47.80
CA VAL A 223 14.55 -44.00 -46.42
C VAL A 223 15.54 -42.83 -46.40
N GLU A 224 16.60 -42.87 -47.21
CA GLU A 224 17.55 -41.75 -47.34
C GLU A 224 16.90 -40.48 -47.89
N GLU A 225 16.01 -40.61 -48.87
CA GLU A 225 15.26 -39.47 -49.43
C GLU A 225 14.32 -38.86 -48.39
N ILE A 226 13.58 -39.69 -47.64
CA ILE A 226 12.71 -39.23 -46.55
C ILE A 226 13.55 -38.54 -45.46
N ARG A 227 14.71 -39.09 -45.11
CA ARG A 227 15.62 -38.48 -44.12
C ARG A 227 16.06 -37.08 -44.56
N LEU A 228 16.46 -36.92 -45.81
CA LEU A 228 16.88 -35.62 -46.35
C LEU A 228 15.74 -34.60 -46.37
N ARG A 229 14.51 -35.03 -46.71
CA ARG A 229 13.33 -34.14 -46.64
C ARG A 229 13.05 -33.67 -45.21
N ILE A 230 13.07 -34.59 -44.24
CA ILE A 230 12.88 -34.23 -42.82
C ILE A 230 13.99 -33.28 -42.33
N GLU A 231 15.25 -33.54 -42.71
CA GLU A 231 16.37 -32.64 -42.36
C GLU A 231 16.18 -31.23 -42.96
N GLN A 232 15.69 -31.12 -44.20
CA GLN A 232 15.39 -29.83 -44.84
C GLN A 232 14.23 -29.10 -44.14
N ASP A 233 13.13 -29.80 -43.82
CA ASP A 233 11.98 -29.23 -43.12
C ASP A 233 12.38 -28.70 -41.74
N LEU A 234 13.18 -29.47 -40.98
CA LEU A 234 13.69 -29.04 -39.67
C LEU A 234 14.59 -27.80 -39.76
N VAL A 235 15.45 -27.71 -40.79
CA VAL A 235 16.27 -26.51 -41.01
C VAL A 235 15.41 -25.31 -41.36
N GLN A 236 14.35 -25.49 -42.16
CA GLN A 236 13.42 -24.43 -42.51
C GLN A 236 12.65 -23.94 -41.27
N GLU A 237 12.09 -24.85 -40.47
CA GLU A 237 11.40 -24.51 -39.21
C GLU A 237 12.33 -23.79 -38.23
N LEU A 238 13.58 -24.24 -38.11
CA LEU A 238 14.56 -23.60 -37.24
C LEU A 238 14.92 -22.18 -37.69
N ASN A 239 14.99 -21.94 -39.01
CA ASN A 239 15.19 -20.59 -39.54
C ASN A 239 13.97 -19.70 -39.32
N GLN A 240 12.75 -20.21 -39.52
CA GLN A 240 11.52 -19.47 -39.22
C GLN A 240 11.42 -19.11 -37.73
N MET A 241 11.77 -20.04 -36.84
CA MET A 241 11.80 -19.76 -35.40
C MET A 241 12.83 -18.69 -35.04
N LYS A 242 14.02 -18.70 -35.67
CA LYS A 242 15.04 -17.66 -35.46
C LYS A 242 14.56 -16.28 -35.93
N GLU A 243 13.88 -16.21 -37.07
CA GLU A 243 13.33 -14.95 -37.59
C GLU A 243 12.25 -14.39 -36.65
N ARG A 244 11.31 -15.24 -36.20
CA ARG A 244 10.29 -14.83 -35.20
C ARG A 244 10.93 -14.34 -33.90
N LEU A 245 11.94 -15.06 -33.40
CA LEU A 245 12.65 -14.66 -32.17
C LEU A 245 13.38 -13.31 -32.34
N ALA A 246 13.97 -13.05 -33.50
CA ALA A 246 14.62 -11.78 -33.80
C ALA A 246 13.62 -10.62 -33.90
N GLU A 247 12.44 -10.86 -34.46
CA GLU A 247 11.35 -9.89 -34.51
C GLU A 247 10.79 -9.59 -33.11
N ASP A 248 10.56 -10.62 -32.29
CA ASP A 248 10.14 -10.46 -30.90
C ASP A 248 11.16 -9.68 -30.07
N GLN A 249 12.46 -9.97 -30.25
CA GLN A 249 13.54 -9.20 -29.61
C GLN A 249 13.51 -7.72 -30.03
N LYS A 250 13.36 -7.44 -31.31
CA LYS A 250 13.26 -6.07 -31.82
C LYS A 250 12.02 -5.34 -31.27
N ASN A 251 10.89 -6.04 -31.18
CA ASN A 251 9.65 -5.49 -30.60
C ASN A 251 9.80 -5.19 -29.11
N ALA A 252 10.43 -6.08 -28.35
CA ALA A 252 10.75 -5.88 -26.94
C ALA A 252 11.69 -4.68 -26.74
N GLU A 253 12.75 -4.54 -27.55
CA GLU A 253 13.65 -3.39 -27.51
C GLU A 253 12.92 -2.06 -27.80
N ASN A 254 11.98 -2.07 -28.74
CA ASN A 254 11.18 -0.89 -29.06
C ASN A 254 10.24 -0.52 -27.90
N MET A 255 9.60 -1.49 -27.26
CA MET A 255 8.81 -1.26 -26.05
C MET A 255 9.66 -0.65 -24.93
N VAL A 256 10.83 -1.21 -24.65
CA VAL A 256 11.75 -0.68 -23.62
C VAL A 256 12.17 0.75 -23.94
N LYS A 257 12.42 1.09 -25.21
CA LYS A 257 12.72 2.48 -25.62
C LYS A 257 11.54 3.43 -25.39
N GLN A 258 10.32 3.00 -25.73
CA GLN A 258 9.11 3.79 -25.51
C GLN A 258 8.85 4.02 -24.01
N GLU A 259 8.99 2.98 -23.18
CA GLU A 259 8.85 3.10 -21.72
C GLU A 259 9.89 4.04 -21.12
N ARG A 260 11.17 3.93 -21.53
CA ARG A 260 12.23 4.86 -21.08
C ARG A 260 11.90 6.31 -21.44
N TYR A 261 11.39 6.55 -22.65
CA TYR A 261 10.98 7.88 -23.07
C TYR A 261 9.79 8.42 -22.25
N ALA A 262 8.77 7.58 -22.00
CA ALA A 262 7.63 7.96 -21.16
C ALA A 262 8.05 8.24 -19.71
N HIS A 263 8.99 7.43 -19.18
CA HIS A 263 9.56 7.62 -17.85
C HIS A 263 10.32 8.94 -17.74
N GLU A 264 11.19 9.28 -18.71
CA GLU A 264 11.95 10.53 -18.67
C GLU A 264 11.02 11.75 -18.75
N LYS A 265 10.00 11.73 -19.61
CA LYS A 265 8.97 12.79 -19.64
C LYS A 265 8.25 12.97 -18.30
N THR A 266 7.90 11.87 -17.64
CA THR A 266 7.22 11.90 -16.34
C THR A 266 8.15 12.50 -15.28
N LYS A 267 9.43 12.13 -15.31
CA LYS A 267 10.46 12.67 -14.42
C LYS A 267 10.67 14.17 -14.62
N GLU A 268 10.76 14.64 -15.86
CA GLU A 268 10.83 16.08 -16.20
C GLU A 268 9.60 16.84 -15.68
N PHE A 269 8.40 16.29 -15.86
CA PHE A 269 7.16 16.87 -15.36
C PHE A 269 7.14 16.98 -13.82
N LEU A 270 7.56 15.93 -13.12
CA LEU A 270 7.65 15.94 -11.65
C LEU A 270 8.69 16.93 -11.15
N GLN A 271 9.81 17.08 -11.85
CA GLN A 271 10.82 18.09 -11.53
C GLN A 271 10.23 19.50 -11.66
N LEU A 272 9.55 19.80 -12.77
CA LEU A 272 8.86 21.08 -12.98
C LEU A 272 7.86 21.37 -11.86
N LYS A 273 7.06 20.38 -11.44
CA LYS A 273 6.11 20.54 -10.31
C LYS A 273 6.79 20.76 -8.97
N THR A 274 7.95 20.16 -8.75
CA THR A 274 8.76 20.40 -7.56
C THR A 274 9.27 21.85 -7.55
N ASP A 275 9.73 22.36 -8.70
CA ASP A 275 10.21 23.73 -8.84
C ASP A 275 9.08 24.76 -8.67
N GLU A 276 7.90 24.52 -9.24
CA GLU A 276 6.69 25.33 -9.02
C GLU A 276 6.28 25.37 -7.52
N ALA A 277 6.30 24.22 -6.85
CA ALA A 277 5.98 24.12 -5.42
C ALA A 277 7.00 24.91 -4.57
N ASN A 278 8.29 24.81 -4.90
CA ASN A 278 9.33 25.57 -4.23
C ASN A 278 9.17 27.08 -4.46
N GLN A 279 8.82 27.51 -5.67
CA GLN A 279 8.56 28.91 -5.99
C GLN A 279 7.37 29.48 -5.21
N THR A 280 6.26 28.75 -5.18
CA THR A 280 5.06 29.15 -4.42
C THR A 280 5.33 29.18 -2.91
N SER A 281 6.06 28.20 -2.37
CA SER A 281 6.52 28.19 -0.98
C SER A 281 7.38 29.40 -0.64
N ALA A 282 8.34 29.75 -1.51
CA ALA A 282 9.18 30.93 -1.32
C ALA A 282 8.38 32.24 -1.37
N SER A 283 7.38 32.33 -2.26
CA SER A 283 6.46 33.47 -2.32
C SER A 283 5.65 33.62 -1.02
N LEU A 284 5.10 32.51 -0.51
CA LEU A 284 4.31 32.47 0.72
C LEU A 284 5.16 32.83 1.95
N HIS A 285 6.43 32.44 2.00
CA HIS A 285 7.34 32.88 3.04
C HIS A 285 7.61 34.39 3.02
N ARG A 286 7.72 35.01 1.84
CA ARG A 286 7.87 36.47 1.73
C ARG A 286 6.63 37.19 2.25
N THR A 287 5.45 36.78 1.82
CA THR A 287 4.20 37.42 2.28
C THR A 287 3.99 37.24 3.78
N LEU A 288 4.38 36.10 4.37
CA LEU A 288 4.35 35.90 5.82
C LEU A 288 5.31 36.84 6.56
N GLU A 289 6.48 37.15 6.00
CA GLU A 289 7.40 38.10 6.60
C GLU A 289 6.85 39.54 6.51
N ASP A 290 6.25 39.92 5.37
CA ASP A 290 5.55 41.20 5.23
C ASP A 290 4.42 41.33 6.26
N PHE A 291 3.63 40.27 6.46
CA PHE A 291 2.59 40.24 7.50
C PHE A 291 3.17 40.41 8.91
N ARG A 292 4.31 39.79 9.22
CA ARG A 292 4.99 39.97 10.51
C ARG A 292 5.44 41.41 10.71
N GLU A 293 5.93 42.07 9.66
CA GLU A 293 6.33 43.48 9.73
C GLU A 293 5.13 44.40 9.98
N VAL A 294 4.00 44.18 9.29
CA VAL A 294 2.75 44.92 9.52
C VAL A 294 2.24 44.73 10.96
N VAL A 295 2.32 43.51 11.51
CA VAL A 295 1.97 43.26 12.92
C VAL A 295 2.87 44.04 13.87
N LYS A 296 4.20 44.05 13.64
CA LYS A 296 5.13 44.87 14.45
C LYS A 296 4.77 46.36 14.39
N GLN A 297 4.49 46.90 13.21
CA GLN A 297 4.08 48.29 13.03
C GLN A 297 2.76 48.60 13.77
N LYS A 298 1.78 47.69 13.71
CA LYS A 298 0.53 47.83 14.45
C LYS A 298 0.80 47.90 15.97
N ASP A 299 1.65 47.03 16.49
CA ASP A 299 1.98 46.98 17.93
C ASP A 299 2.74 48.24 18.38
N GLU A 300 3.56 48.84 17.51
CA GLU A 300 4.21 50.13 17.76
C GLU A 300 3.21 51.29 17.78
N MET A 301 2.30 51.34 16.81
CA MET A 301 1.23 52.34 16.75
C MET A 301 0.29 52.24 17.96
N GLN A 302 -0.05 51.01 18.38
CA GLN A 302 -0.85 50.77 19.57
C GLN A 302 -0.17 51.31 20.84
N ARG A 303 1.12 51.02 21.03
CA ARG A 303 1.91 51.57 22.14
C ARG A 303 1.96 53.11 22.12
N SER A 304 2.10 53.73 20.94
CA SER A 304 2.07 55.18 20.79
C SER A 304 0.71 55.78 21.17
N LEU A 305 -0.38 55.12 20.77
CA LEU A 305 -1.75 55.52 21.11
C LEU A 305 -2.00 55.45 22.63
N GLU A 306 -1.54 54.38 23.29
CA GLU A 306 -1.63 54.24 24.75
C GLU A 306 -0.85 55.35 25.48
N GLN A 307 0.36 55.69 25.02
CA GLN A 307 1.13 56.82 25.58
C GLN A 307 0.41 58.16 25.41
N LEU A 308 -0.23 58.40 24.27
CA LEU A 308 -1.02 59.62 24.04
C LEU A 308 -2.26 59.68 24.93
N GLN A 309 -2.95 58.57 25.12
CA GLN A 309 -4.09 58.47 26.03
C GLN A 309 -3.68 58.71 27.48
N GLU A 310 -2.54 58.15 27.92
CA GLU A 310 -1.98 58.38 29.25
C GLU A 310 -1.65 59.86 29.47
N ARG A 311 -0.96 60.50 28.52
CA ARG A 311 -0.65 61.95 28.57
C ARG A 311 -1.92 62.81 28.61
N ASN A 312 -2.92 62.47 27.80
CA ASN A 312 -4.20 63.18 27.79
C ASN A 312 -4.94 63.03 29.14
N SER A 313 -4.94 61.83 29.71
CA SER A 313 -5.54 61.55 31.02
C SER A 313 -4.80 62.29 32.15
N LYS A 314 -3.47 62.38 32.08
CA LYS A 314 -2.67 63.18 33.01
C LYS A 314 -3.01 64.66 32.92
N MET A 315 -3.02 65.23 31.71
CA MET A 315 -3.35 66.63 31.47
C MET A 315 -4.77 66.97 31.95
N LYS A 316 -5.76 66.10 31.72
CA LYS A 316 -7.13 66.26 32.25
C LYS A 316 -7.18 66.29 33.78
N ARG A 317 -6.40 65.44 34.45
CA ARG A 317 -6.28 65.45 35.92
C ARG A 317 -5.66 66.76 36.41
N GLU A 318 -4.56 67.20 35.80
CA GLU A 318 -3.90 68.47 36.15
C GLU A 318 -4.85 69.68 35.97
N PHE A 319 -5.60 69.73 34.87
CA PHE A 319 -6.62 70.77 34.65
C PHE A 319 -7.75 70.72 35.69
N SER A 320 -8.23 69.52 36.03
CA SER A 320 -9.26 69.36 37.07
C SER A 320 -8.76 69.87 38.42
N GLU A 321 -7.53 69.51 38.80
CA GLU A 321 -6.90 69.99 40.04
C GLU A 321 -6.71 71.51 40.05
N GLU A 322 -6.34 72.13 38.93
CA GLU A 322 -6.20 73.58 38.81
C GLU A 322 -7.55 74.30 38.93
N ILE A 323 -8.59 73.76 38.30
CA ILE A 323 -9.97 74.25 38.45
C ILE A 323 -10.42 74.18 39.91
N ASP A 324 -10.14 73.07 40.60
CA ASP A 324 -10.53 72.91 42.01
C ASP A 324 -9.75 73.86 42.93
N LYS A 325 -8.45 74.09 42.66
CA LYS A 325 -7.65 75.12 43.35
C LYS A 325 -8.20 76.52 43.13
N LEU A 326 -8.61 76.86 41.89
CA LEU A 326 -9.24 78.15 41.57
C LEU A 326 -10.57 78.33 42.27
N LYS A 327 -11.45 77.32 42.22
CA LYS A 327 -12.74 77.34 42.95
C LYS A 327 -12.54 77.54 44.44
N LYS A 328 -11.55 76.85 45.03
CA LYS A 328 -11.21 77.02 46.45
C LYS A 328 -10.75 78.44 46.76
N ARG A 329 -9.81 78.99 45.98
CA ARG A 329 -9.35 80.38 46.15
C ARG A 329 -10.50 81.39 46.06
N HIS A 330 -11.38 81.24 45.08
CA HIS A 330 -12.55 82.10 44.96
C HIS A 330 -13.54 81.95 46.13
N ALA A 331 -13.73 80.73 46.64
CA ALA A 331 -14.54 80.51 47.83
C ALA A 331 -13.92 81.20 49.06
N ASP A 332 -12.60 81.07 49.25
CA ASP A 332 -11.86 81.72 50.35
C ASP A 332 -11.91 83.26 50.23
N GLU A 333 -11.78 83.80 49.00
CA GLU A 333 -11.92 85.24 48.69
C GLU A 333 -13.33 85.76 48.99
N LEU A 334 -14.36 85.03 48.57
CA LEU A 334 -15.76 85.36 48.86
C LEU A 334 -16.04 85.35 50.36
N GLN A 335 -15.58 84.32 51.08
CA GLN A 335 -15.73 84.24 52.53
C GLN A 335 -15.03 85.41 53.23
N THR A 336 -13.84 85.80 52.75
CA THR A 336 -13.11 86.96 53.28
C THR A 336 -13.88 88.26 53.01
N ALA A 337 -14.43 88.43 51.82
CA ALA A 337 -15.24 89.59 51.45
C ALA A 337 -16.53 89.65 52.29
N GLU A 338 -17.21 88.52 52.50
CA GLU A 338 -18.39 88.42 53.37
C GLU A 338 -18.06 88.86 54.81
N ILE A 339 -16.93 88.40 55.38
CA ILE A 339 -16.48 88.82 56.71
C ILE A 339 -16.20 90.33 56.77
N MET A 340 -15.61 90.91 55.71
CA MET A 340 -15.36 92.35 55.66
C MET A 340 -16.67 93.14 55.61
N VAL A 341 -17.61 92.74 54.74
CA VAL A 341 -18.94 93.37 54.64
C VAL A 341 -19.68 93.28 55.97
N GLU A 342 -19.60 92.15 56.67
CA GLU A 342 -20.27 91.99 57.97
C GLU A 342 -19.65 92.89 59.05
N ARG A 343 -18.32 93.02 59.08
CA ARG A 343 -17.64 93.98 59.97
C ARG A 343 -17.98 95.42 59.65
N GLU A 344 -18.11 95.78 58.38
CA GLU A 344 -18.56 97.12 57.95
C GLU A 344 -20.01 97.39 58.39
N ARG A 345 -20.89 96.40 58.27
CA ARG A 345 -22.27 96.48 58.78
C ARG A 345 -22.30 96.70 60.29
N GLU A 346 -21.57 95.91 61.06
CA GLU A 346 -21.46 96.08 62.52
C GLU A 346 -20.90 97.46 62.90
N ALA A 347 -19.90 97.96 62.17
CA ALA A 347 -19.34 99.29 62.39
C ALA A 347 -20.35 100.40 62.08
N HIS A 348 -21.10 100.26 60.99
CA HIS A 348 -22.16 101.19 60.61
C HIS A 348 -23.31 101.18 61.63
N GLU A 349 -23.70 100.00 62.13
CA GLU A 349 -24.73 99.86 63.17
C GLU A 349 -24.30 100.55 64.47
N LYS A 350 -23.07 100.34 64.94
CA LYS A 350 -22.51 101.05 66.10
C LYS A 350 -22.45 102.57 65.89
N THR A 351 -22.16 103.01 64.67
CA THR A 351 -22.12 104.45 64.34
C THR A 351 -23.52 105.05 64.42
N LEU A 352 -24.53 104.36 63.89
CA LEU A 352 -25.93 104.73 64.03
C LEU A 352 -26.38 104.76 65.49
N GLU A 353 -26.04 103.74 66.29
CA GLU A 353 -26.34 103.69 67.73
C GLU A 353 -25.73 104.90 68.46
N LEU A 354 -24.47 105.22 68.20
CA LEU A 354 -23.81 106.39 68.78
C LEU A 354 -24.46 107.71 68.35
N GLU A 355 -24.94 107.81 67.11
CA GLU A 355 -25.62 109.00 66.60
C GLU A 355 -27.01 109.17 67.23
N VAL A 356 -27.74 108.09 67.45
CA VAL A 356 -28.99 108.07 68.24
C VAL A 356 -28.72 108.52 69.67
N LEU A 357 -27.68 107.99 70.33
CA LEU A 357 -27.30 108.39 71.69
C LEU A 357 -26.87 109.85 71.78
N ARG A 358 -26.13 110.36 70.79
CA ARG A 358 -25.76 111.78 70.70
C ARG A 358 -26.98 112.68 70.50
N SER A 359 -27.92 112.27 69.65
CA SER A 359 -29.16 112.99 69.41
C SER A 359 -30.03 113.03 70.67
N ALA A 360 -30.20 111.90 71.35
CA ALA A 360 -30.92 111.80 72.62
C ALA A 360 -30.26 112.65 73.72
N LYS A 361 -28.92 112.66 73.80
CA LYS A 361 -28.19 113.54 74.73
C LYS A 361 -28.43 115.02 74.42
N ALA A 362 -28.34 115.41 73.15
CA ALA A 362 -28.56 116.80 72.73
C ALA A 362 -30.00 117.28 72.97
N GLU A 363 -30.98 116.39 72.89
CA GLU A 363 -32.37 116.67 73.30
C GLU A 363 -32.50 116.80 74.82
N GLY A 364 -31.86 115.91 75.60
CA GLY A 364 -31.81 116.00 77.05
C GLY A 364 -31.18 117.31 77.54
N ASP A 365 -30.05 117.71 76.96
CA ASP A 365 -29.36 118.97 77.26
C ASP A 365 -30.23 120.19 76.90
N ARG A 366 -30.97 120.14 75.79
CA ARG A 366 -31.97 121.17 75.42
C ARG A 366 -33.08 121.28 76.45
N ALA A 367 -33.67 120.17 76.87
CA ALA A 367 -34.72 120.15 77.88
C ALA A 367 -34.25 120.69 79.24
N ILE A 368 -33.02 120.39 79.66
CA ILE A 368 -32.41 120.94 80.88
C ILE A 368 -32.24 122.46 80.75
N THR A 369 -31.81 122.94 79.59
CA THR A 369 -31.62 124.37 79.33
C THR A 369 -32.96 125.13 79.34
N GLU A 370 -34.02 124.56 78.76
CA GLU A 370 -35.38 125.11 78.84
C GLU A 370 -35.89 125.17 80.29
N LEU A 371 -35.69 124.11 81.07
CA LEU A 371 -36.03 124.06 82.49
C LEU A 371 -35.31 125.12 83.34
N ALA A 372 -34.05 125.42 83.01
CA ALA A 372 -33.25 126.43 83.69
C ALA A 372 -33.77 127.86 83.44
N GLY A 373 -34.42 128.12 82.29
CA GLY A 373 -34.99 129.43 81.92
C GLY A 373 -36.28 129.81 82.67
N HIS A 374 -36.94 128.87 83.35
CA HIS A 374 -38.18 129.14 84.08
C HIS A 374 -37.88 129.70 85.49
N HIS A 375 -37.88 131.02 85.66
CA HIS A 375 -37.56 131.65 86.96
C HIS A 375 -38.74 131.75 87.94
N ASN A 376 -39.96 131.44 87.49
CA ASN A 376 -41.16 131.40 88.32
C ASN A 376 -41.60 129.94 88.56
N GLN A 377 -41.83 129.56 89.83
CA GLN A 377 -42.22 128.19 90.21
C GLN A 377 -43.51 127.73 89.50
N LYS A 378 -44.42 128.67 89.16
CA LYS A 378 -45.62 128.37 88.38
C LYS A 378 -45.32 127.98 86.93
N GLN A 379 -44.28 128.53 86.33
CA GLN A 379 -43.83 128.16 84.97
C GLN A 379 -43.14 126.80 84.97
N LYS A 380 -42.34 126.49 86.00
CA LYS A 380 -41.73 125.15 86.17
C LYS A 380 -42.79 124.06 86.31
N ILE A 381 -43.85 124.30 87.08
CA ILE A 381 -44.97 123.35 87.23
C ILE A 381 -45.71 123.16 85.90
N ASN A 382 -46.05 124.25 85.19
CA ASN A 382 -46.71 124.16 83.89
C ASN A 382 -45.86 123.41 82.85
N TYR A 383 -44.55 123.63 82.83
CA TYR A 383 -43.65 122.89 81.95
C TYR A 383 -43.61 121.40 82.31
N LEU A 384 -43.53 121.05 83.60
CA LEU A 384 -43.57 119.66 84.05
C LEU A 384 -44.92 118.98 83.74
N GLU A 385 -46.04 119.68 83.85
CA GLU A 385 -47.35 119.17 83.45
C GLU A 385 -47.45 118.97 81.94
N LYS A 386 -46.91 119.90 81.14
CA LYS A 386 -46.80 119.74 79.69
C LYS A 386 -45.96 118.50 79.34
N VAL A 387 -44.77 118.36 79.92
CA VAL A 387 -43.89 117.20 79.72
C VAL A 387 -44.54 115.89 80.17
N ARG A 388 -45.34 115.90 81.26
CA ARG A 388 -46.10 114.71 81.68
C ARG A 388 -47.20 114.36 80.68
N SER A 389 -47.92 115.34 80.16
CA SER A 389 -48.97 115.13 79.16
C SER A 389 -48.41 114.61 77.83
N GLU A 390 -47.28 115.15 77.38
CA GLU A 390 -46.57 114.68 76.20
C GLU A 390 -46.02 113.26 76.41
N ASN A 391 -45.44 112.96 77.58
CA ASN A 391 -45.02 111.59 77.92
C ASN A 391 -46.18 110.59 77.94
N TYR A 392 -47.35 110.99 78.45
CA TYR A 392 -48.54 110.14 78.43
C TYR A 392 -48.99 109.84 76.99
N ASN A 393 -49.01 110.87 76.13
CA ASN A 393 -49.36 110.72 74.72
C ASN A 393 -48.35 109.85 73.96
N LEU A 394 -47.05 110.06 74.18
CA LEU A 394 -45.99 109.23 73.60
C LEU A 394 -46.09 107.77 74.05
N LYS A 395 -46.40 107.52 75.32
CA LYS A 395 -46.59 106.16 75.83
C LYS A 395 -47.74 105.44 75.13
N ASN A 396 -48.85 106.14 74.88
CA ASN A 396 -49.97 105.59 74.12
C ASN A 396 -49.56 105.31 72.66
N ARG A 397 -48.83 106.23 72.03
CA ARG A 397 -48.36 106.06 70.65
C ARG A 397 -47.36 104.91 70.49
N ILE A 398 -46.47 104.71 71.46
CA ILE A 398 -45.56 103.55 71.49
C ILE A 398 -46.38 102.26 71.58
N GLY A 399 -47.39 102.20 72.46
CA GLY A 399 -48.27 101.04 72.56
C GLY A 399 -49.02 100.72 71.24
N GLU A 400 -49.44 101.74 70.50
CA GLU A 400 -50.03 101.56 69.16
C GLU A 400 -49.04 100.98 68.15
N LEU A 401 -47.82 101.52 68.11
CA LEU A 401 -46.76 101.05 67.20
C LEU A 401 -46.31 99.62 67.53
N GLU A 402 -46.20 99.25 68.80
CA GLU A 402 -45.90 97.87 69.22
C GLU A 402 -46.99 96.89 68.77
N ALA A 403 -48.26 97.28 68.84
CA ALA A 403 -49.38 96.47 68.35
C ALA A 403 -49.37 96.34 66.81
N GLU A 404 -48.91 97.37 66.10
CA GLU A 404 -48.77 97.35 64.64
C GLU A 404 -47.58 96.48 64.20
N LEU A 405 -46.45 96.56 64.90
CA LEU A 405 -45.26 95.73 64.65
C LEU A 405 -45.58 94.24 64.86
N LYS A 406 -46.31 93.90 65.93
CA LYS A 406 -46.84 92.53 66.13
C LYS A 406 -47.74 92.05 65.00
N ARG A 407 -48.54 92.94 64.40
CA ARG A 407 -49.38 92.60 63.24
C ARG A 407 -48.53 92.30 62.01
N TYR A 408 -47.47 93.08 61.78
CA TYR A 408 -46.54 92.84 60.67
C TYR A 408 -45.73 91.55 60.85
N GLU A 409 -45.21 91.27 62.04
CA GLU A 409 -44.50 90.01 62.33
C GLU A 409 -45.40 88.78 62.10
N ALA A 410 -46.67 88.86 62.53
CA ALA A 410 -47.64 87.80 62.28
C ALA A 410 -47.95 87.61 60.80
N ALA A 411 -48.03 88.70 60.01
CA ALA A 411 -48.23 88.63 58.56
C ALA A 411 -47.00 88.06 57.85
N TYR A 412 -45.80 88.48 58.24
CA TYR A 412 -44.54 88.01 57.66
C TYR A 412 -44.27 86.54 58.00
N GLY A 413 -44.60 86.10 59.22
CA GLY A 413 -44.58 84.69 59.61
C GLY A 413 -45.44 83.81 58.69
N LYS A 414 -46.64 84.28 58.32
CA LYS A 414 -47.52 83.57 57.37
C LYS A 414 -46.91 83.47 55.97
N LEU A 415 -46.26 84.54 55.49
CA LEU A 415 -45.57 84.58 54.19
C LEU A 415 -44.35 83.63 54.15
N LYS A 416 -43.59 83.54 55.24
CA LYS A 416 -42.43 82.64 55.35
C LYS A 416 -42.83 81.16 55.33
N HIS A 417 -44.02 80.82 55.81
CA HIS A 417 -44.55 79.45 55.71
C HIS A 417 -45.01 79.10 54.28
N LEU A 418 -45.54 80.05 53.52
CA LEU A 418 -45.88 79.86 52.09
C LEU A 418 -44.65 79.69 51.20
N ALA A 419 -43.50 80.28 51.54
CA ALA A 419 -42.26 80.18 50.77
C ALA A 419 -41.45 78.89 51.01
N LYS A 420 -41.82 78.08 52.01
CA LYS A 420 -41.14 76.80 52.31
C LYS A 420 -41.78 75.57 51.65
N GLU A 421 -42.88 75.73 50.91
CA GLU A 421 -43.32 74.67 50.02
C GLU A 421 -42.40 74.62 48.80
N PRO A 422 -41.74 73.48 48.51
CA PRO A 422 -40.91 73.34 47.32
C PRO A 422 -41.83 73.52 46.11
N ILE A 423 -41.60 74.60 45.37
CA ILE A 423 -42.22 74.86 44.07
C ILE A 423 -41.97 73.62 43.21
N ARG A 424 -42.99 72.75 43.12
CA ARG A 424 -43.01 71.58 42.25
C ARG A 424 -43.11 72.13 40.83
N GLY A 425 -41.95 72.43 40.24
CA GLY A 425 -41.84 72.90 38.87
C GLY A 425 -42.55 71.92 37.91
N PRO A 426 -43.11 72.41 36.80
CA PRO A 426 -43.85 71.59 35.86
C PRO A 426 -42.93 70.48 35.33
N SER A 427 -43.38 69.24 35.50
CA SER A 427 -42.80 68.02 34.94
C SER A 427 -42.57 68.19 33.44
N THR A 428 -41.37 68.60 33.05
CA THR A 428 -40.93 68.57 31.66
C THR A 428 -40.73 67.12 31.26
N ARG A 429 -41.69 66.61 30.50
CA ARG A 429 -41.63 65.34 29.79
C ARG A 429 -40.33 65.25 28.99
N SER A 430 -39.44 64.36 29.41
CA SER A 430 -38.30 63.90 28.62
C SER A 430 -38.82 63.21 27.36
N ARG A 431 -38.68 63.87 26.21
CA ARG A 431 -38.85 63.23 24.90
C ARG A 431 -37.63 62.36 24.63
N SER A 432 -37.82 61.05 24.78
CA SER A 432 -36.96 60.01 24.23
C SER A 432 -36.87 60.15 22.71
N ALA A 433 -35.68 60.43 22.19
CA ALA A 433 -35.32 60.22 20.79
C ALA A 433 -34.21 59.14 20.77
N ARG A 434 -34.63 57.88 20.65
CA ARG A 434 -33.80 56.80 20.11
C ARG A 434 -34.11 56.70 18.63
N GLY A 435 -33.07 56.74 17.81
CA GLY A 435 -33.18 56.38 16.40
C GLY A 435 -32.02 56.94 15.59
N PHE A 436 -31.40 56.05 14.81
CA PHE A 436 -30.37 56.26 13.78
C PHE A 436 -28.92 56.17 14.22
N HIS A 437 -28.37 54.95 14.08
CA HIS A 437 -27.25 54.72 13.17
C HIS A 437 -27.32 53.29 12.63
N ASP A 438 -27.47 53.20 11.30
CA ASP A 438 -26.87 52.13 10.49
C ASP A 438 -25.38 52.42 10.33
#